data_AF-A0A1U8ITH1-F1
#
_entry.id   AF-A0A1U8ITH1-F1
#
_cell.length_a   1.000
_cell.length_b   1.000
_cell.length_c   1.000
_cell.angle_alpha   90.00
_cell.angle_beta   90.00
_cell.angle_gamma   90.00
#
_symmetry.space_group_name_H-M   'P 1'
#
loop_
_entity.id
_entity.type
_entity.pdbx_description
1 polymer ?
#
loop_
_entity_poly.entity_id
_entity_poly.type
_entity_poly.pdbx_seq_one_letter_code
_entity_poly.pdbx_strand_id
1 'polypeptide(L)'
;MVNPTRKDWSTRVDEAFWAYRTTYKTPLGMSPFNLDYGKQRHLPVEIEHKAFWAIKKLNMDWVTASHIKLLELNEMVEFQVQAHENDKFYKEKTKRWHDKRIVP
;
A
#
# COMPACT_ATOMS: atom_id res chain seq x y z
N MET A 1 1.67 -21.77 30.61
CA MET A 1 0.41 -22.51 30.83
C MET A 1 -0.60 -21.96 29.82
N VAL A 2 -0.77 -22.63 28.67
CA VAL A 2 -1.64 -22.15 27.58
C VAL A 2 -3.06 -22.63 27.86
N ASN A 3 -4.00 -21.70 28.00
CA ASN A 3 -5.42 -22.01 28.19
C ASN A 3 -6.01 -22.50 26.86
N PRO A 4 -6.53 -23.73 26.76
CA PRO A 4 -7.02 -24.27 25.51
C PRO A 4 -8.46 -23.81 25.26
N THR A 5 -8.63 -22.59 24.77
CA THR A 5 -9.92 -22.13 24.28
C THR A 5 -10.11 -22.66 22.85
N ARG A 6 -11.19 -23.41 22.60
CA ARG A 6 -11.51 -24.00 21.27
C ARG A 6 -11.65 -22.96 20.14
N LYS A 7 -11.70 -21.67 20.47
CA LYS A 7 -11.80 -20.56 19.50
C LYS A 7 -10.47 -20.20 18.82
N ASP A 8 -9.33 -20.61 19.36
CA ASP A 8 -8.02 -20.15 18.89
C ASP A 8 -7.34 -21.16 17.94
N TRP A 9 -8.12 -22.05 17.34
CA TRP A 9 -7.58 -23.10 16.48
C TRP A 9 -6.93 -22.51 15.22
N SER A 10 -7.55 -21.50 14.60
CA SER A 10 -7.09 -20.91 13.32
C SER A 10 -5.74 -20.23 13.45
N THR A 11 -5.48 -19.53 14.56
CA THR A 11 -4.19 -18.87 14.83
C THR A 11 -3.09 -19.89 15.13
N ARG A 12 -3.45 -21.07 15.65
CA ARG A 12 -2.51 -22.16 15.96
C ARG A 12 -2.26 -23.11 14.80
N VAL A 13 -3.02 -23.02 13.70
CA VAL A 13 -2.77 -23.82 12.48
C VAL A 13 -1.40 -23.52 11.91
N ASP A 14 -1.02 -22.24 11.82
CA ASP A 14 0.30 -21.84 11.30
C ASP A 14 1.44 -22.40 12.16
N GLU A 15 1.30 -22.36 13.50
CA GLU A 15 2.27 -22.93 14.45
C GLU A 15 2.33 -24.47 14.37
N ALA A 16 1.19 -25.13 14.25
CA ALA A 16 1.10 -26.59 14.12
C ALA A 16 1.74 -27.07 12.80
N PHE A 17 1.52 -26.36 11.70
CA PHE A 17 2.19 -26.62 10.43
C PHE A 17 3.70 -26.39 10.51
N TRP A 18 4.12 -25.32 11.20
CA TRP A 18 5.54 -25.05 11.42
C TRP A 18 6.21 -26.18 12.22
N ALA A 19 5.58 -26.65 13.30
CA ALA A 19 6.05 -27.79 14.08
C ALA A 19 6.11 -29.09 13.26
N TYR A 20 5.04 -29.43 12.53
CA TYR A 20 5.00 -30.61 11.65
C TYR A 20 6.14 -30.62 10.61
N ARG A 21 6.54 -29.44 10.12
CA ARG A 21 7.64 -29.30 9.15
C ARG A 21 9.04 -29.32 9.78
N THR A 22 9.20 -28.95 11.04
CA THR A 22 10.51 -28.63 11.66
C THR A 22 10.90 -29.54 12.82
N THR A 23 9.96 -29.92 13.69
CA THR A 23 10.29 -30.41 15.05
C THR A 23 10.16 -31.92 15.19
N TYR A 24 9.18 -32.54 14.54
CA TYR A 24 9.09 -34.00 14.53
C TYR A 24 10.18 -34.55 13.62
N LYS A 25 11.13 -35.30 14.18
CA LYS A 25 12.12 -36.06 13.41
C LYS A 25 11.81 -37.54 13.60
N THR A 26 11.74 -38.28 12.50
CA THR A 26 11.69 -39.75 12.54
C THR A 26 13.04 -40.31 13.01
N PRO A 27 13.15 -41.61 13.36
CA PRO A 27 14.43 -42.24 13.68
C PRO A 27 15.51 -42.06 12.60
N LEU A 28 15.12 -41.74 11.38
CA LEU A 28 15.98 -41.43 10.23
C LEU A 28 16.43 -39.95 10.17
N GLY A 29 16.05 -39.14 11.16
CA GLY A 29 16.41 -37.72 11.26
C GLY A 29 15.62 -36.78 10.33
N MET A 30 14.62 -37.28 9.60
CA MET A 30 13.82 -36.50 8.64
C MET A 30 12.51 -36.03 9.25
N SER A 31 11.99 -34.88 8.81
CA SER A 31 10.65 -34.47 9.20
C SER A 31 9.57 -35.26 8.44
N PRO A 32 8.36 -35.46 9.01
CA PRO A 32 7.24 -36.09 8.32
C PRO A 32 6.95 -35.47 6.95
N PHE A 33 7.02 -34.14 6.84
CA PHE A 33 6.87 -33.44 5.57
C PHE A 33 7.91 -33.86 4.51
N ASN A 34 9.16 -34.09 4.92
CA ASN A 34 10.20 -34.53 3.98
C ASN A 34 9.98 -35.97 3.51
N LEU A 35 9.34 -36.82 4.33
CA LEU A 35 8.98 -38.19 3.96
C LEU A 35 7.85 -38.22 2.93
N ASP A 36 6.81 -37.40 3.13
CA ASP A 36 5.64 -37.39 2.24
C ASP A 36 5.93 -36.71 0.89
N TYR A 37 6.76 -35.66 0.88
CA TYR A 37 6.99 -34.83 -0.31
C TYR A 37 8.39 -34.98 -0.92
N GLY A 38 9.27 -35.79 -0.33
CA GLY A 38 10.55 -36.22 -0.92
C GLY A 38 11.60 -35.14 -1.22
N LYS A 39 11.37 -33.86 -0.84
CA LYS A 39 12.29 -32.75 -1.12
C LYS A 39 12.47 -31.80 0.06
N GLN A 40 13.69 -31.26 0.20
CA GLN A 40 14.02 -30.22 1.18
C GLN A 40 13.46 -28.87 0.71
N ARG A 41 12.34 -28.47 1.32
CA ARG A 41 11.67 -27.15 1.35
C ARG A 41 11.82 -26.25 0.12
N HIS A 42 10.85 -26.35 -0.80
CA HIS A 42 10.30 -25.16 -1.45
C HIS A 42 9.44 -24.41 -0.42
N LEU A 43 9.40 -23.07 -0.46
CA LEU A 43 8.53 -22.31 0.43
C LEU A 43 7.09 -22.81 0.23
N PRO A 44 6.30 -23.00 1.30
CA PRO A 44 4.91 -23.41 1.13
C PRO A 44 4.18 -22.39 0.25
N VAL A 45 3.44 -22.87 -0.75
CA VAL A 45 2.64 -22.05 -1.69
C VAL A 45 1.79 -21.02 -0.95
N GLU A 46 1.31 -21.35 0.25
CA GLU A 46 0.55 -20.44 1.12
C GLU A 46 1.32 -19.18 1.53
N ILE A 47 2.62 -19.31 1.83
CA ILE A 47 3.49 -18.20 2.22
C ILE A 47 3.85 -17.37 0.99
N GLU A 48 4.17 -18.02 -0.13
CA GLU A 48 4.43 -17.34 -1.41
C GLU A 48 3.20 -16.55 -1.88
N HIS A 49 2.01 -17.16 -1.76
CA HIS A 49 0.74 -16.54 -2.08
C HIS A 49 0.44 -15.34 -1.16
N LYS A 50 0.62 -15.48 0.17
CA LYS A 50 0.46 -14.37 1.12
C LYS A 50 1.44 -13.22 0.78
N ALA A 51 2.69 -13.52 0.47
CA ALA A 51 3.70 -12.52 0.07
C ALA A 51 3.34 -11.84 -1.26
N PHE A 52 2.93 -12.61 -2.26
CA PHE A 52 2.47 -12.10 -3.56
C PHE A 52 1.30 -11.13 -3.41
N TRP A 53 0.29 -11.49 -2.59
CA TRP A 53 -0.86 -10.60 -2.35
C TRP A 53 -0.49 -9.35 -1.56
N ALA A 54 0.43 -9.44 -0.60
CA ALA A 54 0.93 -8.28 0.11
C ALA A 54 1.64 -7.30 -0.85
N ILE A 55 2.51 -7.80 -1.73
CA ILE A 55 3.19 -6.99 -2.76
C ILE A 55 2.18 -6.38 -3.72
N LYS A 56 1.23 -7.19 -4.23
CA LYS A 56 0.18 -6.71 -5.13
C LYS A 56 -0.65 -5.61 -4.51
N LYS A 57 -1.00 -5.73 -3.22
CA LYS A 57 -1.75 -4.71 -2.47
C LYS A 57 -0.93 -3.42 -2.32
N LEU A 58 0.33 -3.52 -1.88
CA LEU A 58 1.22 -2.36 -1.76
C LEU A 58 1.38 -1.61 -3.09
N ASN A 59 1.51 -2.34 -4.21
CA ASN A 59 1.61 -1.73 -5.53
C ASN A 59 0.32 -1.02 -5.96
N MET A 60 -0.85 -1.61 -5.66
CA MET A 60 -2.15 -0.96 -5.93
C MET A 60 -2.30 0.33 -5.11
N ASP A 61 -1.97 0.27 -3.82
CA ASP A 61 -2.03 1.45 -2.94
C ASP A 61 -1.11 2.58 -3.45
N TRP A 62 0.07 2.24 -3.99
CA TRP A 62 1.02 3.21 -4.53
C TRP A 62 0.52 3.90 -5.82
N VAL A 63 -0.12 3.16 -6.72
CA VAL A 63 -0.73 3.73 -7.93
C VAL A 63 -1.89 4.65 -7.56
N THR A 64 -2.75 4.23 -6.65
CA THR A 64 -3.86 5.06 -6.16
C THR A 64 -3.34 6.33 -5.50
N ALA A 65 -2.35 6.24 -4.62
CA ALA A 65 -1.73 7.40 -3.97
C ALA A 65 -1.09 8.36 -4.99
N SER A 66 -0.45 7.81 -6.03
CA SER A 66 0.15 8.61 -7.11
C SER A 66 -0.89 9.39 -7.90
N HIS A 67 -2.02 8.78 -8.24
CA HIS A 67 -3.12 9.46 -8.92
C HIS A 67 -3.75 10.56 -8.07
N ILE A 68 -3.99 10.30 -6.78
CA ILE A 68 -4.53 11.31 -5.86
C ILE A 68 -3.60 12.52 -5.80
N LYS A 69 -2.29 12.28 -5.59
CA LYS A 69 -1.29 13.35 -5.55
C LYS A 69 -1.22 14.16 -6.85
N LEU A 70 -1.36 13.50 -8.00
CA LEU A 70 -1.37 14.17 -9.30
C LEU A 70 -2.61 15.07 -9.45
N LEU A 71 -3.78 14.61 -9.02
CA LEU A 71 -5.01 15.39 -9.04
C LEU A 71 -4.90 16.63 -8.15
N GLU A 72 -4.40 16.47 -6.92
CA GLU A 72 -4.17 17.57 -5.99
C GLU A 72 -3.22 18.62 -6.58
N LEU A 73 -2.14 18.19 -7.23
CA LEU A 73 -1.20 19.09 -7.92
C LEU A 73 -1.86 19.84 -9.07
N ASN A 74 -2.71 19.17 -9.85
CA ASN A 74 -3.42 19.81 -10.96
C ASN A 74 -4.38 20.88 -10.46
N GLU A 75 -5.17 20.59 -9.42
CA GLU A 75 -6.06 21.57 -8.78
C GLU A 75 -5.27 22.78 -8.26
N MET A 76 -4.12 22.55 -7.61
CA MET A 76 -3.25 23.65 -7.15
C MET A 76 -2.78 24.55 -8.28
N VAL A 77 -2.39 23.98 -9.42
CA VAL A 77 -1.95 24.74 -10.61
C VAL A 77 -3.12 25.55 -11.18
N GLU A 78 -4.32 24.97 -11.25
CA GLU A 78 -5.52 25.68 -11.69
C GLU A 78 -5.83 26.90 -10.80
N PHE A 79 -5.73 26.75 -9.48
CA PHE A 79 -5.89 27.88 -8.55
C PHE A 79 -4.84 28.97 -8.74
N GLN A 80 -3.58 28.60 -9.01
CA GLN A 80 -2.52 29.57 -9.29
C GLN A 80 -2.80 30.37 -10.56
N VAL A 81 -3.23 29.69 -11.63
CA VAL A 81 -3.61 30.34 -12.90
C VAL A 81 -4.77 31.29 -12.66
N GLN A 82 -5.82 30.85 -11.96
CA GLN A 82 -6.97 31.69 -11.64
C GLN A 82 -6.58 32.93 -10.82
N ALA A 83 -5.70 32.77 -9.83
CA ALA A 83 -5.22 33.88 -9.02
C ALA A 83 -4.44 34.90 -9.86
N HIS A 84 -3.60 34.43 -10.78
CA HIS A 84 -2.84 35.29 -11.68
C HIS A 84 -3.73 36.05 -12.67
N GLU A 85 -4.74 35.38 -13.24
CA GLU A 85 -5.73 36.02 -14.10
C GLU A 85 -6.54 37.10 -13.36
N ASN A 86 -6.97 36.79 -12.13
CA ASN A 86 -7.67 37.74 -11.27
C ASN A 86 -6.79 38.97 -10.97
N ASP A 87 -5.53 38.78 -10.56
CA ASP A 87 -4.59 39.87 -10.29
C ASP A 87 -4.38 40.77 -11.52
N LYS A 88 -4.18 40.17 -12.70
CA LYS A 88 -4.07 40.91 -13.96
C LYS A 88 -5.31 41.76 -14.22
N PHE A 89 -6.49 41.19 -14.01
CA PHE A 89 -7.77 41.89 -14.19
C PHE A 89 -7.96 43.05 -13.20
N TYR A 90 -7.60 42.86 -11.93
CA TYR A 90 -7.65 43.93 -10.94
C TYR A 90 -6.71 45.07 -11.29
N LYS A 91 -5.45 44.78 -11.65
CA LYS A 91 -4.49 45.79 -12.08
C LYS A 91 -4.99 46.59 -13.28
N GLU A 92 -5.58 45.91 -14.26
CA GLU A 92 -6.14 46.57 -15.45
C GLU A 92 -7.32 47.48 -15.10
N LYS A 93 -8.24 47.04 -14.24
CA LYS A 93 -9.34 47.87 -13.75
C LYS A 93 -8.85 49.11 -13.03
N THR A 94 -7.88 48.95 -12.14
CA THR A 94 -7.30 50.05 -11.37
C THR A 94 -6.61 51.04 -12.30
N LYS A 95 -5.81 50.56 -13.25
CA LYS A 95 -5.19 51.41 -14.29
C LYS A 95 -6.23 52.20 -15.09
N ARG A 96 -7.27 51.54 -15.61
CA ARG A 96 -8.36 52.21 -16.35
C ARG A 96 -9.07 53.28 -15.51
N TRP A 97 -9.26 53.04 -14.22
CA TRP A 97 -9.86 54.02 -13.31
C TRP A 97 -8.95 55.23 -13.05
N HIS A 98 -7.65 55.00 -12.88
CA HIS A 98 -6.65 56.07 -12.74
C HIS A 98 -6.52 56.89 -14.02
N ASP A 99 -6.36 56.24 -15.17
CA ASP A 99 -6.18 56.91 -16.47
C ASP A 99 -7.38 57.83 -16.78
N LYS A 100 -8.62 57.40 -16.48
CA LYS A 100 -9.83 58.22 -16.61
C LYS A 100 -9.85 59.49 -15.75
N ARG A 101 -9.05 59.55 -14.68
CA ARG A 101 -8.96 60.68 -13.75
C ARG A 101 -7.76 61.58 -13.98
N ILE A 102 -6.83 61.17 -14.85
CA ILE A 102 -5.59 61.91 -15.16
C ILE A 102 -5.72 62.72 -16.46
N VAL A 103 -6.64 62.35 -17.37
CA VAL A 103 -6.94 63.19 -18.55
C VAL A 103 -7.58 64.52 -18.08
N PRO A 104 -7.08 65.69 -18.54
CA PRO A 104 -7.61 67.01 -18.14
C PRO A 104 -9.07 67.22 -18.52
#